data_AF-A0A847HBQ0-F1
#
_entry.id   AF-A0A847HBQ0-F1
#
_cell.length_a   1.000
_cell.length_b   1.000
_cell.length_c   1.000
_cell.angle_alpha   90.00
_cell.angle_beta   90.00
_cell.angle_gamma   90.00
#
_symmetry.space_group_name_H-M   'P 1'
#
loop_
_entity.id
_entity.type
_entity.pdbx_description
1 polymer ?
#
loop_
_entity_poly.entity_id
_entity_poly.type
_entity_poly.pdbx_seq_one_letter_code
_entity_poly.pdbx_strand_id
1 'polypeptide(L)' 'MRTYTFQPVRVVVAALIFTALVIWQADLFWGWWLPAFLFIAAVFAGMHAFYNWANTRLNEMGRRAREVEDGL' A
#
# COMPACT_ATOMS: atom_id res chain seq x y z
N MET A 1 13.64 2.03 15.50
CA MET A 1 12.25 1.65 15.19
C MET A 1 12.05 1.80 13.69
N ARG A 2 11.44 0.83 12.99
CA ARG A 2 11.13 1.01 11.56
C ARG A 2 9.96 1.99 11.44
N THR A 3 10.18 3.13 10.82
CA THR A 3 9.11 4.08 10.50
C THR A 3 8.35 3.56 9.28
N TYR A 4 7.08 3.26 9.44
CA TYR A 4 6.21 2.85 8.32
C TYR A 4 5.72 4.09 7.58
N THR A 5 6.52 4.55 6.61
CA THR A 5 6.20 5.75 5.83
C THR A 5 5.46 5.40 4.54
N PHE A 6 4.50 6.26 4.16
CA PHE A 6 3.83 6.13 2.88
C PHE A 6 4.79 6.46 1.75
N GLN A 7 4.89 5.58 0.74
CA GLN A 7 5.81 5.73 -0.39
C GLN A 7 5.04 6.00 -1.69
N PRO A 8 4.73 7.27 -2.01
CA PRO A 8 3.86 7.63 -3.13
C PRO A 8 4.45 7.22 -4.49
N VAL A 9 5.76 7.39 -4.68
CA VAL A 9 6.44 7.00 -5.92
C VAL A 9 6.27 5.50 -6.19
N ARG A 10 6.45 4.67 -5.16
CA ARG A 10 6.29 3.21 -5.30
C ARG A 10 4.84 2.85 -5.65
N VAL A 11 3.85 3.51 -5.05
CA VAL A 11 2.44 3.30 -5.37
C VAL A 11 2.16 3.65 -6.83
N VAL A 12 2.62 4.82 -7.29
CA VAL A 12 2.42 5.27 -8.67
C VAL A 12 3.11 4.32 -9.66
N VAL A 13 4.38 3.99 -9.45
CA VAL A 13 5.12 3.08 -10.34
C VAL A 13 4.46 1.70 -10.39
N ALA A 14 4.08 1.14 -9.25
CA ALA A 14 3.36 -0.13 -9.21
C ALA A 14 2.02 -0.04 -9.96
N ALA A 15 1.26 1.03 -9.77
CA ALA A 15 -0.01 1.24 -10.45
C ALA A 15 0.17 1.37 -11.98
N LEU A 16 1.20 2.09 -12.45
CA LEU A 16 1.52 2.20 -13.88
C LEU A 16 1.80 0.83 -14.49
N ILE A 17 2.66 0.02 -13.85
CA ILE A 17 3.01 -1.33 -14.31
C ILE A 17 1.77 -2.22 -14.34
N PHE A 18 0.98 -2.22 -13.26
CA PHE A 18 -0.19 -3.08 -13.15
C PHE A 18 -1.29 -2.67 -14.15
N THR A 19 -1.43 -1.38 -14.42
CA THR A 19 -2.34 -0.87 -15.46
C THR A 19 -1.94 -1.39 -16.82
N ALA A 20 -0.66 -1.30 -17.19
CA ALA A 20 -0.17 -1.82 -18.47
C ALA A 20 -0.43 -3.33 -18.61
N LEU A 21 -0.21 -4.10 -17.54
CA LEU A 21 -0.51 -5.53 -17.51
C LEU A 21 -2.01 -5.82 -17.68
N VAL A 22 -2.87 -5.10 -16.97
CA VAL A 22 -4.34 -5.29 -17.07
C VAL A 22 -4.83 -4.95 -18.47
N ILE A 23 -4.42 -3.82 -19.03
CA ILE A 23 -4.82 -3.42 -20.38
C ILE A 23 -4.38 -4.46 -21.41
N TRP A 24 -3.14 -4.95 -21.31
CA TRP A 24 -2.60 -5.95 -22.23
C TRP A 24 -3.27 -7.32 -22.08
N GLN A 25 -3.42 -7.83 -20.86
CA GLN A 25 -3.95 -9.17 -20.61
C GLN A 25 -5.46 -9.27 -20.83
N ALA A 26 -6.20 -8.18 -20.62
CA ALA A 26 -7.65 -8.14 -20.83
C ALA A 26 -8.06 -7.63 -22.22
N ASP A 27 -7.09 -7.39 -23.12
CA ASP A 27 -7.31 -6.82 -24.47
C ASP A 27 -8.21 -5.58 -24.45
N LEU A 28 -7.97 -4.70 -23.47
CA LEU A 28 -8.80 -3.51 -23.28
C LEU A 28 -8.42 -2.43 -24.28
N PHE A 29 -9.45 -1.74 -24.80
CA PHE A 29 -9.26 -0.55 -25.61
C PHE A 29 -8.48 0.53 -24.85
N TRP A 30 -7.60 1.25 -25.56
CA TRP A 30 -6.67 2.24 -25.00
C TRP A 30 -7.33 3.36 -24.18
N GLY A 31 -8.60 3.70 -24.44
CA GLY A 31 -9.37 4.65 -23.63
C GLY A 31 -9.56 4.24 -22.17
N TRP A 32 -9.39 2.96 -21.83
CA TRP A 32 -9.45 2.46 -20.46
C TRP A 32 -8.20 2.73 -19.63
N TRP A 33 -7.13 3.23 -20.24
CA TRP A 33 -5.85 3.40 -19.56
C TRP A 33 -5.97 4.34 -18.34
N LEU A 34 -6.53 5.53 -18.53
CA LEU A 34 -6.71 6.51 -17.45
C LEU A 34 -7.65 6.02 -16.32
N PRO A 35 -8.88 5.55 -16.60
CA PRO A 35 -9.76 5.08 -15.53
C PRO A 35 -9.18 3.86 -14.80
N ALA A 36 -8.56 2.91 -15.51
CA ALA A 36 -7.90 1.76 -14.89
C ALA A 36 -6.73 2.20 -13.99
N PHE A 37 -5.90 3.13 -14.48
CA PHE A 37 -4.79 3.67 -13.70
C PHE A 37 -5.25 4.35 -12.41
N LEU A 38 -6.25 5.23 -12.48
CA LEU A 38 -6.77 5.93 -11.31
C LEU A 38 -7.36 4.95 -10.30
N PHE A 39 -8.11 3.95 -10.77
CA PHE A 39 -8.66 2.91 -9.91
C PHE A 39 -7.57 2.10 -9.21
N ILE A 40 -6.60 1.58 -9.96
CA ILE A 40 -5.48 0.77 -9.42
C ILE A 40 -4.64 1.61 -8.45
N ALA A 41 -4.33 2.85 -8.80
CA ALA A 41 -3.57 3.76 -7.93
C ALA A 41 -4.31 4.01 -6.61
N ALA A 42 -5.63 4.21 -6.65
CA ALA A 42 -6.46 4.38 -5.45
C ALA A 42 -6.43 3.13 -4.56
N VAL A 43 -6.59 1.94 -5.15
CA VAL A 43 -6.52 0.66 -4.42
C VAL A 43 -5.15 0.48 -3.77
N PHE A 44 -4.07 0.68 -4.53
CA PHE A 44 -2.70 0.52 -4.03
C PHE A 44 -2.36 1.55 -2.94
N ALA A 45 -2.79 2.80 -3.10
CA ALA A 45 -2.66 3.82 -2.08
C ALA A 45 -3.40 3.43 -0.80
N GLY A 46 -4.66 3.00 -0.92
CA GLY A 46 -5.48 2.57 0.20
C GLY A 46 -4.86 1.41 0.97
N MET A 47 -4.44 0.36 0.25
CA MET A 47 -3.75 -0.79 0.85
C MET A 47 -2.45 -0.36 1.53
N HIS A 48 -1.63 0.48 0.87
CA HIS A 48 -0.36 0.89 1.43
C HIS A 48 -0.53 1.73 2.71
N ALA A 49 -1.51 2.64 2.73
CA ALA A 49 -1.88 3.41 3.92
C ALA A 49 -2.36 2.48 5.05
N PHE A 50 -3.23 1.51 4.74
CA PHE A 50 -3.72 0.53 5.69
C PHE A 50 -2.58 -0.30 6.29
N TYR A 51 -1.66 -0.81 5.47
CA TYR A 51 -0.49 -1.56 5.94
C TYR A 51 0.39 -0.74 6.88
N ASN A 52 0.64 0.53 6.56
CA ASN A 52 1.45 1.39 7.41
C ASN A 52 0.77 1.65 8.76
N TRP A 53 -0.54 1.92 8.73
CA TRP A 53 -1.34 2.10 9.94
C TRP A 53 -1.36 0.84 10.82
N ALA A 54 -1.66 -0.32 10.23
CA ALA A 54 -1.75 -1.60 10.95
C ALA A 54 -0.41 -1.96 11.60
N ASN A 55 0.70 -1.81 10.85
CA ASN A 55 2.03 -2.08 11.38
C ASN A 55 2.44 -1.12 12.50
N THR A 56 2.03 0.15 12.41
CA THR A 56 2.28 1.14 13.47
C THR A 56 1.55 0.74 14.75
N ARG A 57 0.26 0.35 14.64
CA ARG A 57 -0.54 -0.11 15.77
C ARG A 57 0.01 -1.38 16.41
N LEU A 58 0.39 -2.38 15.60
CA LEU A 58 0.99 -3.62 16.10
C LEU A 58 2.30 -3.36 16.85
N ASN A 59 3.13 -2.45 16.33
CA ASN A 59 4.39 -2.11 16.97
C ASN A 59 4.19 -1.37 18.31
N GLU A 60 3.18 -0.50 18.41
CA GLU A 60 2.80 0.15 19.67
C GLU A 60 2.30 -0.85 20.71
N MET A 61 1.46 -1.81 20.31
CA MET A 61 0.95 -2.86 21.20
C MET A 61 2.08 -3.78 21.67
N GLY A 62 2.96 -4.21 20.75
CA GLY A 62 4.12 -5.03 21.07
C GLY A 62 5.16 -4.31 21.93
N ARG A 63 5.22 -2.98 21.89
CA ARG A 63 6.04 -2.19 22.83
C ARG A 63 5.44 -2.22 24.23
N ARG A 64 4.13 -1.94 24.37
CA ARG A 64 3.44 -1.97 25.67
C ARG A 64 3.51 -3.34 26.34
N ALA A 65 3.38 -4.42 25.56
CA ALA A 65 3.50 -5.77 26.08
C ALA A 65 4.89 -6.05 26.67
N ARG A 66 5.96 -5.63 25.97
CA ARG A 66 7.34 -5.77 26.46
C ARG A 66 7.64 -4.91 27.68
N GLU A 67 7.11 -3.68 27.73
CA GLU A 67 7.26 -2.81 28.90
C GLU A 67 6.60 -3.37 30.16
N VAL A 68 5.53 -4.18 30.03
CA VAL A 68 4.90 -4.89 31.14
C VAL A 68 5.71 -6.13 31.55
N GLU A 69 6.30 -6.84 30.59
CA GLU A 69 7.13 -8.03 30.83
C GLU A 69 8.47 -7.67 31.50
N ASP A 70 9.14 -6.60 31.06
CA ASP A 70 10.41 -6.13 31.61
C ASP A 70 10.25 -5.38 32.96
N GLY A 71 9.01 -5.01 33.32
CA GLY A 71 8.67 -4.32 34.57
C GLY A 71 8.23 -5.24 35.72
N LEU A 72 8.12 -6.55 35.47
CA LEU A 72 7.89 -7.62 36.45
C LEU A 72 9.21 -8.30 36.82
#